data_AF-A0A512NCN7-F1
#
_entry.id   AF-A0A512NCN7-F1
#
_cell.length_a   1.000
_cell.length_b   1.000
_cell.length_c   1.000
_cell.angle_alpha   90.00
_cell.angle_beta   90.00
_cell.angle_gamma   90.00
#
_symmetry.space_group_name_H-M   'P 1'
#
loop_
_entity.id
_entity.type
_entity.pdbx_description
1 polymer ?
#
loop_
_entity_poly.entity_id
_entity_poly.type
_entity_poly.pdbx_seq_one_letter_code
_entity_poly.pdbx_strand_id
1 'polypeptide(L)'
;MTTLGERVKTERRAKGWSQAELAQRVTKAGYQITQGGIAQIERRGETEPKSIVQLAQALGVSVTWLQSTHGEKTAGVTVDNLQLSMLPSGGRAGTRPAAIPEPRQQLQVFASAQGGDEGAMTLSNEPVAWLPRDARLEGIDEAYACFVSGDSMEPAYEKGNILLVNPKAAVNPGDDGVFMREDKSGTRYVLVKRLVRRNESSWTVKQYNPPKTFTLSRKEWRKAHLVIGKYNRAS
;
A
#
# COMPACT_ATOMS: atom_id res chain seq x y z
N MET A 1 -10.93 11.28 32.75
CA MET A 1 -10.26 11.26 31.42
C MET A 1 -9.94 9.82 31.12
N THR A 2 -10.55 9.23 30.09
CA THR A 2 -10.30 7.83 29.71
C THR A 2 -8.97 7.74 28.99
N THR A 3 -8.02 7.00 29.55
CA THR A 3 -6.67 6.85 28.98
C THR A 3 -6.71 5.97 27.71
N LEU A 4 -5.66 6.06 26.88
CA LEU A 4 -5.53 5.22 25.69
C LEU A 4 -5.59 3.72 26.05
N GLY A 5 -4.95 3.34 27.16
CA GLY A 5 -4.96 1.97 27.67
C GLY A 5 -6.35 1.47 28.07
N GLU A 6 -7.17 2.32 28.70
CA GLU A 6 -8.55 1.96 29.07
C GLU A 6 -9.47 1.83 27.85
N ARG A 7 -9.25 2.62 26.81
CA ARG A 7 -9.98 2.51 25.54
C ARG A 7 -9.68 1.21 24.81
N VAL A 8 -8.39 0.85 24.71
CA VAL A 8 -7.96 -0.45 24.14
C VAL A 8 -8.57 -1.61 24.91
N LYS A 9 -8.57 -1.54 26.26
CA LYS A 9 -9.16 -2.56 27.12
C LYS A 9 -10.68 -2.69 26.94
N THR A 10 -11.38 -1.57 26.80
CA THR A 10 -12.84 -1.52 26.63
C THR A 10 -13.24 -2.14 25.29
N GLU A 11 -12.59 -1.74 24.20
CA GLU A 11 -12.87 -2.27 22.86
C GLU A 11 -12.49 -3.76 22.75
N ARG A 12 -11.38 -4.18 23.36
CA ARG A 12 -11.00 -5.59 23.43
C ARG A 12 -12.07 -6.43 24.14
N ARG A 13 -12.61 -5.93 25.27
CA ARG A 13 -13.67 -6.60 26.02
C ARG A 13 -15.01 -6.60 25.28
N ALA A 14 -15.36 -5.52 24.60
CA ALA A 14 -16.55 -5.45 23.76
C ALA A 14 -16.55 -6.51 22.65
N LYS A 15 -15.37 -6.86 22.13
CA LYS A 15 -15.19 -7.92 21.14
C LYS A 15 -14.95 -9.32 21.72
N GLY A 16 -14.95 -9.46 23.05
CA GLY A 16 -14.73 -10.74 23.74
C GLY A 16 -13.30 -11.30 23.64
N TRP A 17 -12.31 -10.46 23.33
CA TRP A 17 -10.95 -10.93 23.08
C TRP A 17 -10.10 -10.97 24.36
N SER A 18 -9.23 -11.98 24.49
CA SER A 18 -8.21 -12.03 25.53
C SER A 18 -7.04 -11.08 25.19
N GLN A 19 -6.21 -10.72 26.18
CA GLN A 19 -5.03 -9.89 25.91
C GLN A 19 -4.02 -10.59 24.98
N ALA A 20 -3.92 -11.92 25.08
CA ALA A 20 -3.10 -12.72 24.17
C ALA A 20 -3.65 -12.69 22.74
N GLU A 21 -4.97 -12.75 22.60
CA GLU A 21 -5.65 -12.68 21.30
C GLU A 21 -5.43 -11.31 20.63
N LEU A 22 -5.52 -10.23 21.39
CA LEU A 22 -5.19 -8.90 20.86
C LEU A 22 -3.72 -8.82 20.44
N ALA A 23 -2.81 -9.39 21.23
CA ALA A 23 -1.38 -9.43 20.90
C ALA A 23 -1.09 -10.20 19.60
N GLN A 24 -1.77 -11.33 19.38
CA GLN A 24 -1.69 -12.09 18.14
C GLN A 24 -2.22 -11.31 16.95
N ARG A 25 -3.35 -10.60 17.09
CA ARG A 25 -3.89 -9.77 16.01
C ARG A 25 -2.99 -8.59 15.65
N VAL A 26 -2.38 -7.94 16.65
CA VAL A 26 -1.41 -6.86 16.42
C VAL A 26 -0.13 -7.40 15.77
N THR A 27 0.31 -8.59 16.17
CA THR A 27 1.44 -9.30 15.53
C THR A 27 1.14 -9.65 14.08
N LYS A 28 -0.09 -10.08 13.78
CA LYS A 28 -0.56 -10.32 12.40
C LYS A 28 -0.66 -9.03 11.58
N ALA A 29 -0.88 -7.89 12.23
CA ALA A 29 -0.86 -6.56 11.61
C ALA A 29 0.56 -6.00 11.41
N GLY A 30 1.61 -6.81 11.62
CA GLY A 30 3.00 -6.45 11.30
C GLY A 30 3.79 -5.82 12.45
N TYR A 31 3.27 -5.83 13.69
CA TYR A 31 4.02 -5.38 14.87
C TYR A 31 4.07 -6.48 15.93
N GLN A 32 5.24 -7.08 16.13
CA GLN A 32 5.43 -8.12 17.15
C GLN A 32 5.20 -7.54 18.55
N ILE A 33 4.15 -8.00 19.20
CA ILE A 33 3.83 -7.64 20.58
C ILE A 33 3.41 -8.89 21.35
N THR A 34 3.89 -9.00 22.58
CA THR A 34 3.55 -10.10 23.48
C THR A 34 2.31 -9.75 24.31
N GLN A 35 1.68 -10.75 24.92
CA GLN A 35 0.54 -10.54 25.84
C GLN A 35 0.91 -9.59 26.99
N GLY A 36 2.15 -9.66 27.49
CA GLY A 36 2.69 -8.71 28.48
C GLY A 36 2.82 -7.28 27.94
N GLY A 37 3.17 -7.11 26.66
CA GLY A 37 3.20 -5.80 25.99
C GLY A 37 1.81 -5.15 25.91
N ILE A 38 0.78 -5.92 25.59
CA ILE A 38 -0.61 -5.44 25.61
C ILE A 38 -1.06 -5.08 27.03
N ALA A 39 -0.73 -5.91 28.03
CA ALA A 39 -1.04 -5.62 29.43
C ALA A 39 -0.34 -4.34 29.93
N GLN A 40 0.89 -4.08 29.46
CA GLN A 40 1.62 -2.84 29.76
C GLN A 40 0.98 -1.62 29.09
N ILE A 41 0.47 -1.74 27.86
CA ILE A 41 -0.26 -0.67 27.17
C ILE A 41 -1.60 -0.37 27.87
N GLU A 42 -2.34 -1.41 28.28
CA GLU A 42 -3.57 -1.26 29.06
C GLU A 42 -3.34 -0.63 30.43
N ARG A 43 -2.13 -0.73 31.00
CA ARG A 43 -1.77 -0.21 32.32
C ARG A 43 -1.08 1.17 32.30
N ARG A 44 -0.25 1.46 31.28
CA ARG A 44 0.60 2.67 31.24
C ARG A 44 -0.05 3.88 30.59
N GLY A 45 -1.17 3.73 29.86
CA GLY A 45 -2.19 4.76 29.57
C GLY A 45 -1.81 6.05 28.81
N GLU A 46 -0.60 6.59 28.97
CA GLU A 46 -0.21 7.96 28.62
C GLU A 46 0.93 8.03 27.59
N THR A 47 1.71 6.97 27.42
CA THR A 47 2.76 6.91 26.38
C THR A 47 2.19 6.34 25.09
N GLU A 48 2.29 7.08 23.99
CA GLU A 48 1.92 6.59 22.67
C GLU A 48 2.76 5.35 22.33
N PRO A 49 2.14 4.16 22.22
CA PRO A 49 2.89 2.98 21.83
C PRO A 49 3.23 3.11 20.34
N LYS A 50 4.45 2.68 19.98
CA LYS A 50 4.88 2.57 18.56
C LYS A 50 3.96 1.68 17.72
N SER A 51 3.08 0.91 18.36
CA SER A 51 2.09 0.01 17.78
C SER A 51 0.67 0.59 17.69
N ILE A 52 0.48 1.91 17.87
CA ILE A 52 -0.86 2.51 17.91
C ILE A 52 -1.67 2.31 16.62
N VAL A 53 -1.00 2.35 15.46
CA VAL A 53 -1.63 2.12 14.15
C VAL A 53 -2.09 0.68 14.02
N GLN A 54 -1.25 -0.28 14.46
CA GLN A 54 -1.56 -1.70 14.41
C GLN A 54 -2.60 -2.10 15.45
N LEU A 55 -2.65 -1.41 16.59
CA LEU A 55 -3.74 -1.54 17.58
C LEU A 55 -5.07 -1.05 17.00
N ALA A 56 -5.08 0.11 16.36
CA ALA A 56 -6.27 0.67 15.72
C ALA A 56 -6.79 -0.25 14.61
N GLN A 57 -5.90 -0.78 13.77
CA GLN A 57 -6.23 -1.75 12.73
C GLN A 57 -6.76 -3.07 13.32
N ALA A 58 -6.09 -3.62 14.34
CA ALA A 58 -6.53 -4.86 14.99
C ALA A 58 -7.89 -4.70 15.67
N LEU A 59 -8.17 -3.53 16.25
CA LEU A 59 -9.43 -3.21 16.91
C LEU A 59 -10.51 -2.72 15.93
N GLY A 60 -10.16 -2.31 14.71
CA GLY A 60 -11.08 -1.78 13.71
C GLY A 60 -11.65 -0.40 14.09
N VAL A 61 -10.87 0.41 14.79
CA VAL A 61 -11.24 1.77 15.24
C VAL A 61 -10.27 2.79 14.64
N SER A 62 -10.66 4.06 14.63
CA SER A 62 -9.78 5.12 14.14
C SER A 62 -8.59 5.36 15.09
N VAL A 63 -7.41 5.59 14.52
CA VAL A 63 -6.19 6.02 15.24
C VAL A 63 -6.44 7.35 15.95
N THR A 64 -7.13 8.28 15.30
CA THR A 64 -7.46 9.60 15.87
C THR A 64 -8.42 9.48 17.07
N TRP A 65 -9.34 8.51 17.05
CA TRP A 65 -10.22 8.23 18.19
C TRP A 65 -9.46 7.63 19.39
N LEU A 66 -8.50 6.74 19.11
CA LEU A 66 -7.62 6.14 20.13
C LEU A 66 -6.70 7.16 20.81
N GLN A 67 -6.25 8.18 20.08
CA GLN A 67 -5.36 9.23 20.58
C GLN A 67 -6.11 10.37 21.29
N SER A 68 -7.04 11.03 20.61
CA SER A 68 -7.43 12.39 20.98
C SER A 68 -8.80 12.51 21.64
N THR A 69 -9.52 11.40 21.86
CA THR A 69 -10.90 11.39 22.38
C THR A 69 -11.90 12.17 21.51
N HIS A 70 -11.43 12.78 20.40
CA HIS A 70 -12.16 13.59 19.46
C HIS A 70 -12.06 12.92 18.09
N GLY A 71 -13.21 12.66 17.47
CA GLY A 71 -13.34 11.97 16.20
C GLY A 71 -14.38 10.84 16.27
N GLU A 72 -14.97 10.50 15.12
CA GLU A 72 -15.92 9.39 15.02
C GLU A 72 -15.28 8.08 15.50
N LYS A 73 -15.97 7.38 16.41
CA LYS A 73 -15.58 6.08 16.96
C LYS A 73 -15.41 5.02 15.86
N THR A 74 -16.20 5.16 14.80
CA THR A 74 -16.21 4.30 13.64
C THR A 74 -15.50 5.04 12.51
N ALA A 75 -14.59 4.39 11.80
CA ALA A 75 -14.20 4.87 10.47
C ALA A 75 -15.47 4.80 9.59
N GLY A 76 -16.27 5.86 9.54
CA GLY A 76 -17.66 5.82 9.10
C GLY A 76 -17.81 5.45 7.62
N VAL A 77 -18.49 4.33 7.37
CA VAL A 77 -19.56 4.29 6.37
C VAL A 77 -20.85 4.12 7.17
N THR A 78 -21.54 5.22 7.44
CA THR A 78 -22.93 5.18 7.90
C THR A 78 -23.82 5.00 6.68
N VAL A 79 -24.37 3.80 6.54
CA VAL A 79 -25.49 3.50 5.65
C VAL A 79 -26.76 4.00 6.30
N ASP A 80 -26.99 5.31 6.36
CA ASP A 80 -28.35 5.82 6.59
C ASP A 80 -28.44 7.30 6.22
N ASN A 81 -29.48 7.63 5.46
CA ASN A 81 -29.96 8.97 5.17
C ASN A 81 -29.24 9.84 4.12
N LEU A 82 -29.46 9.51 2.84
CA LEU A 82 -29.69 10.54 1.82
C LEU A 82 -31.08 10.33 1.22
N GLN A 83 -32.07 10.90 1.92
CA GLN A 83 -33.43 11.06 1.50
C GLN A 83 -33.47 11.94 0.24
N LEU A 84 -33.72 11.29 -0.89
CA LEU A 84 -33.77 11.87 -2.22
C LEU A 84 -35.10 12.64 -2.38
N SER A 85 -35.03 13.97 -2.46
CA SER A 85 -36.17 14.81 -2.85
C SER A 85 -36.17 15.02 -4.37
N MET A 86 -37.09 14.29 -5.04
CA MET A 86 -37.96 14.66 -6.19
C MET A 86 -37.34 15.26 -7.47
N LEU A 87 -37.70 14.96 -8.73
CA LEU A 87 -38.62 14.08 -9.53
C LEU A 87 -38.28 14.44 -11.03
N PRO A 88 -38.91 13.89 -12.10
CA PRO A 88 -39.31 12.52 -12.42
C PRO A 88 -38.82 12.06 -13.82
N SER A 89 -38.82 10.75 -14.10
CA SER A 89 -39.56 10.15 -15.24
C SER A 89 -39.19 8.70 -15.52
N GLY A 90 -40.16 7.81 -15.27
CA GLY A 90 -40.59 6.74 -16.17
C GLY A 90 -39.56 5.69 -16.62
N GLY A 91 -39.61 4.51 -15.99
CA GLY A 91 -39.04 3.29 -16.58
C GLY A 91 -39.13 2.10 -15.64
N ARG A 92 -40.19 1.29 -15.77
CA ARG A 92 -40.46 0.12 -14.93
C ARG A 92 -39.42 -1.00 -15.13
N ALA A 93 -38.71 -1.29 -14.04
CA ALA A 93 -38.48 -2.60 -13.44
C ALA A 93 -38.19 -3.80 -14.37
N GLY A 94 -36.90 -4.06 -14.58
CA GLY A 94 -36.34 -5.40 -14.72
C GLY A 94 -35.21 -5.55 -13.72
N THR A 95 -35.53 -5.91 -12.48
CA THR A 95 -34.55 -6.07 -11.39
C THR A 95 -33.71 -7.31 -11.65
N ARG A 96 -32.61 -7.17 -12.41
CA ARG A 96 -31.46 -8.05 -12.21
C ARG A 96 -30.95 -7.76 -10.79
N PRO A 97 -30.65 -8.78 -9.97
CA PRO A 97 -29.88 -8.55 -8.76
C PRO A 97 -28.59 -7.85 -9.20
N ALA A 98 -28.41 -6.60 -8.75
CA ALA A 98 -27.12 -5.95 -8.85
C ALA A 98 -26.13 -6.86 -8.15
N ALA A 99 -25.13 -7.34 -8.90
CA ALA A 99 -24.02 -8.09 -8.32
C ALA A 99 -23.52 -7.28 -7.11
N ILE A 100 -23.41 -7.96 -5.96
CA ILE A 100 -22.69 -7.43 -4.81
C ILE A 100 -21.36 -6.90 -5.38
N PRO A 101 -20.98 -5.62 -5.18
CA PRO A 101 -19.68 -5.16 -5.60
C PRO A 101 -18.65 -6.05 -4.91
N GLU A 102 -17.96 -6.89 -5.68
CA GLU A 102 -16.82 -7.65 -5.21
C GLU A 102 -15.93 -6.70 -4.39
N PRO A 103 -15.39 -7.14 -3.24
CA PRO A 103 -14.54 -6.29 -2.42
C PRO A 103 -13.45 -5.74 -3.34
N ARG A 104 -13.44 -4.41 -3.54
CA ARG A 104 -12.52 -3.74 -4.48
C ARG A 104 -11.12 -4.28 -4.19
N GLN A 105 -10.57 -5.07 -5.12
CA GLN A 105 -9.30 -5.76 -4.89
C GLN A 105 -8.26 -4.70 -4.52
N GLN A 106 -7.83 -4.68 -3.25
CA GLN A 106 -6.88 -3.69 -2.77
C GLN A 106 -5.57 -3.83 -3.53
N LEU A 107 -4.90 -2.72 -3.79
CA LEU A 107 -3.64 -2.71 -4.52
C LEU A 107 -2.54 -3.23 -3.58
N GLN A 108 -1.91 -4.34 -3.96
CA GLN A 108 -0.83 -4.94 -3.19
C GLN A 108 0.43 -4.08 -3.27
N VAL A 109 1.06 -3.82 -2.13
CA VAL A 109 2.30 -3.05 -2.04
C VAL A 109 3.45 -3.99 -1.71
N PHE A 110 4.48 -4.01 -2.54
CA PHE A 110 5.70 -4.78 -2.33
C PHE A 110 6.80 -3.92 -1.74
N ALA A 111 7.57 -4.50 -0.82
CA ALA A 111 8.76 -3.85 -0.30
C ALA A 111 9.87 -3.90 -1.34
N SER A 112 10.62 -2.82 -1.41
CA SER A 112 11.83 -2.75 -2.20
C SER A 112 13.00 -2.43 -1.27
N ALA A 113 14.04 -3.24 -1.31
CA ALA A 113 15.28 -2.99 -0.58
C ALA A 113 16.40 -2.69 -1.56
N GLN A 114 17.33 -1.79 -1.22
CA GLN A 114 18.54 -1.62 -2.02
C GLN A 114 19.38 -2.90 -1.86
N GLY A 115 19.61 -3.62 -2.95
CA GLY A 115 20.12 -5.00 -2.86
C GLY A 115 20.95 -5.49 -4.04
N GLY A 116 21.25 -4.63 -5.03
CA GLY A 116 22.09 -5.01 -6.16
C GLY A 116 23.00 -3.89 -6.65
N ASP A 117 23.89 -4.25 -7.56
CA ASP A 117 24.82 -3.33 -8.22
C ASP A 117 24.08 -2.25 -9.04
N GLU A 118 24.70 -1.08 -9.18
CA GLU A 118 24.19 0.07 -9.97
C GLU A 118 22.78 0.57 -9.57
N GLY A 119 22.41 0.45 -8.29
CA GLY A 119 21.16 0.99 -7.76
C GLY A 119 19.95 0.09 -7.98
N ALA A 120 20.16 -1.20 -8.29
CA ALA A 120 19.11 -2.20 -8.35
C ALA A 120 18.51 -2.48 -6.97
N MET A 121 17.19 -2.60 -6.92
CA MET A 121 16.41 -2.83 -5.72
C MET A 121 15.86 -4.26 -5.75
N THR A 122 15.94 -5.01 -4.67
CA THR A 122 15.29 -6.31 -4.56
C THR A 122 13.83 -6.11 -4.21
N LEU A 123 12.92 -6.69 -5.00
CA LEU A 123 11.48 -6.67 -4.73
C LEU A 123 11.11 -7.87 -3.86
N SER A 124 10.35 -7.66 -2.78
CA SER A 124 9.84 -8.75 -1.95
C SER A 124 8.91 -9.67 -2.75
N ASN A 125 8.91 -10.96 -2.40
CA ASN A 125 7.99 -11.92 -3.01
C ASN A 125 6.56 -11.80 -2.44
N GLU A 126 6.44 -11.32 -1.20
CA GLU A 126 5.16 -11.13 -0.52
C GLU A 126 4.85 -9.63 -0.37
N PRO A 127 3.56 -9.25 -0.42
CA PRO A 127 3.14 -7.88 -0.17
C PRO A 127 3.30 -7.51 1.30
N VAL A 128 3.76 -6.29 1.55
CA VAL A 128 3.98 -5.72 2.89
C VAL A 128 2.86 -4.77 3.34
N ALA A 129 2.06 -4.28 2.39
CA ALA A 129 0.91 -3.43 2.66
C ALA A 129 -0.14 -3.54 1.55
N TRP A 130 -1.30 -2.94 1.79
CA TRP A 130 -2.39 -2.84 0.84
C TRP A 130 -2.88 -1.39 0.81
N LEU A 131 -3.14 -0.88 -0.38
CA LEU A 131 -3.67 0.46 -0.60
C LEU A 131 -5.05 0.40 -1.28
N PRO A 132 -5.90 1.41 -1.09
CA PRO A 132 -7.01 1.64 -1.99
C PRO A 132 -6.50 1.65 -3.44
N ARG A 133 -7.15 0.89 -4.31
CA ARG A 133 -6.77 0.82 -5.72
C ARG A 133 -7.13 2.14 -6.40
N ASP A 134 -6.17 2.73 -7.10
CA ASP A 134 -6.39 3.90 -7.95
C ASP A 134 -7.37 3.52 -9.07
N ALA A 135 -8.30 4.42 -9.40
CA ALA A 135 -9.32 4.18 -10.43
C ALA A 135 -8.71 3.76 -11.79
N ARG A 136 -7.49 4.25 -12.10
CA ARG A 136 -6.77 3.90 -13.34
C ARG A 136 -6.23 2.46 -13.36
N LEU A 137 -6.29 1.76 -12.23
CA LEU A 137 -5.87 0.37 -12.07
C LEU A 137 -7.04 -0.59 -11.87
N GLU A 138 -8.29 -0.10 -11.91
CA GLU A 138 -9.47 -0.97 -11.83
C GLU A 138 -9.50 -1.97 -13.01
N GLY A 139 -9.81 -3.24 -12.72
CA GLY A 139 -9.83 -4.32 -13.70
C GLY A 139 -8.46 -4.87 -14.13
N ILE A 140 -7.36 -4.36 -13.56
CA ILE A 140 -6.00 -4.86 -13.85
C ILE A 140 -5.52 -5.71 -12.67
N ASP A 141 -5.85 -6.99 -12.66
CA ASP A 141 -5.60 -7.88 -11.50
C ASP A 141 -4.13 -7.89 -11.04
N GLU A 142 -3.20 -7.84 -11.99
CA GLU A 142 -1.75 -7.87 -11.75
C GLU A 142 -1.17 -6.51 -11.33
N ALA A 143 -1.96 -5.43 -11.31
CA ALA A 143 -1.46 -4.14 -10.88
C ALA A 143 -0.99 -4.20 -9.42
N TYR A 144 0.10 -3.50 -9.15
CA TYR A 144 0.73 -3.48 -7.84
C TYR A 144 1.32 -2.12 -7.55
N ALA A 145 1.74 -1.95 -6.30
CA ALA A 145 2.52 -0.82 -5.87
C ALA A 145 3.86 -1.29 -5.30
N CYS A 146 4.86 -0.41 -5.34
CA CYS A 146 6.14 -0.67 -4.69
C CYS A 146 6.70 0.60 -4.06
N PHE A 147 7.42 0.45 -2.96
CA PHE A 147 8.16 1.56 -2.38
C PHE A 147 9.34 1.96 -3.27
N VAL A 148 9.77 3.21 -3.14
CA VAL A 148 11.03 3.70 -3.69
C VAL A 148 12.05 3.69 -2.57
N SER A 149 13.13 2.91 -2.69
CA SER A 149 14.21 2.89 -1.70
C SER A 149 15.48 3.60 -2.17
N GLY A 150 15.68 3.77 -3.48
CA GLY A 150 16.82 4.47 -4.06
C GLY A 150 16.53 5.94 -4.38
N ASP A 151 17.58 6.71 -4.58
CA ASP A 151 17.59 8.14 -4.91
C ASP A 151 17.73 8.41 -6.42
N SER A 152 17.97 7.37 -7.23
CA SER A 152 18.39 7.54 -8.63
C SER A 152 17.42 8.32 -9.54
N MET A 153 16.16 8.41 -9.13
CA MET A 153 15.11 9.12 -9.86
C MET A 153 14.70 10.43 -9.20
N GLU A 154 15.42 10.91 -8.18
CA GLU A 154 15.17 12.22 -7.59
C GLU A 154 15.46 13.33 -8.62
N PRO A 155 14.59 14.37 -8.71
CA PRO A 155 13.45 14.67 -7.84
C PRO A 155 12.10 14.05 -8.30
N ALA A 156 12.08 13.29 -9.40
CA ALA A 156 10.83 12.71 -9.91
C ALA A 156 10.23 11.67 -8.94
N TYR A 157 11.09 10.82 -8.36
CA TYR A 157 10.71 9.84 -7.33
C TYR A 157 11.72 9.87 -6.18
N GLU A 158 11.20 10.16 -4.98
CA GLU A 158 12.01 10.27 -3.76
C GLU A 158 11.89 9.01 -2.92
N LYS A 159 12.87 8.79 -2.05
CA LYS A 159 12.84 7.69 -1.08
C LYS A 159 11.57 7.74 -0.22
N GLY A 160 10.87 6.60 -0.17
CA GLY A 160 9.60 6.44 0.55
C GLY A 160 8.36 6.81 -0.26
N ASN A 161 8.50 7.30 -1.49
CA ASN A 161 7.37 7.37 -2.42
C ASN A 161 6.84 5.95 -2.70
N ILE A 162 5.55 5.86 -2.99
CA ILE A 162 4.89 4.63 -3.42
C ILE A 162 4.56 4.78 -4.90
N LEU A 163 5.07 3.88 -5.73
CA LEU A 163 4.79 3.85 -7.16
C LEU A 163 3.56 2.99 -7.43
N LEU A 164 2.68 3.47 -8.31
CA LEU A 164 1.54 2.72 -8.83
C LEU A 164 1.92 2.14 -10.17
N VAL A 165 1.88 0.81 -10.29
CA VAL A 165 2.47 0.08 -11.42
C VAL A 165 1.41 -0.73 -12.15
N ASN A 166 1.36 -0.53 -13.47
CA ASN A 166 0.56 -1.32 -14.39
C ASN A 166 1.47 -2.25 -15.21
N PRO A 167 1.47 -3.55 -14.94
CA PRO A 167 2.29 -4.50 -15.69
C PRO A 167 1.72 -4.87 -17.07
N LYS A 168 0.42 -4.66 -17.30
CA LYS A 168 -0.24 -4.99 -18.59
C LYS A 168 -0.04 -3.88 -19.63
N ALA A 169 0.24 -2.65 -19.21
CA ALA A 169 0.51 -1.54 -20.10
C ALA A 169 1.96 -1.58 -20.63
N ALA A 170 2.13 -1.26 -21.91
CA ALA A 170 3.45 -1.10 -22.51
C ALA A 170 4.12 0.19 -22.02
N VAL A 171 5.42 0.10 -21.73
CA VAL A 171 6.26 1.28 -21.43
C VAL A 171 6.76 1.87 -22.75
N ASN A 172 6.45 3.14 -23.01
CA ASN A 172 6.87 3.86 -24.21
C ASN A 172 8.01 4.85 -23.91
N PRO A 173 8.79 5.27 -24.92
CA PRO A 173 9.74 6.36 -24.77
C PRO A 173 9.09 7.61 -24.15
N GLY A 174 9.66 8.12 -23.06
CA GLY A 174 9.12 9.21 -22.26
C GLY A 174 8.48 8.75 -20.95
N ASP A 175 8.04 7.49 -20.86
CA ASP A 175 7.39 6.94 -19.69
C ASP A 175 8.40 6.51 -18.62
N ASP A 176 7.97 6.56 -17.36
CA ASP A 176 8.69 5.97 -16.25
C ASP A 176 8.28 4.51 -16.06
N GLY A 177 9.26 3.64 -15.88
CA GLY A 177 9.05 2.20 -15.83
C GLY A 177 9.84 1.53 -14.71
N VAL A 178 9.26 0.45 -14.19
CA VAL A 178 9.94 -0.52 -13.34
C VAL A 178 10.50 -1.62 -14.23
N PHE A 179 11.81 -1.59 -14.45
CA PHE A 179 12.54 -2.61 -15.20
C PHE A 179 12.89 -3.74 -14.24
N MET A 180 12.67 -4.98 -14.65
CA MET A 180 12.86 -6.15 -13.78
C MET A 180 13.82 -7.16 -14.42
N ARG A 181 14.74 -7.67 -13.61
CA ARG A 181 15.55 -8.86 -13.88
C ARG A 181 15.33 -9.88 -12.75
N GLU A 182 15.43 -11.15 -13.09
CA GLU A 182 15.34 -12.25 -12.12
C GLU A 182 16.62 -13.08 -12.21
N ASP A 183 17.22 -13.40 -11.07
CA ASP A 183 18.39 -14.28 -11.04
C ASP A 183 17.99 -15.77 -11.11
N LYS A 184 18.99 -16.66 -11.13
CA LYS A 184 18.75 -18.11 -11.13
C LYS A 184 18.13 -18.64 -9.82
N SER A 185 18.23 -17.87 -8.74
CA SER A 185 17.70 -18.18 -7.41
C SER A 185 16.24 -17.74 -7.25
N GLY A 186 15.66 -17.05 -8.24
CA GLY A 186 14.32 -16.48 -8.19
C GLY A 186 14.24 -15.12 -7.50
N THR A 187 15.39 -14.50 -7.21
CA THR A 187 15.45 -13.15 -6.63
C THR A 187 15.15 -12.11 -7.71
N ARG A 188 14.15 -11.28 -7.47
CA ARG A 188 13.73 -10.22 -8.39
C ARG A 188 14.44 -8.92 -8.07
N TYR A 189 15.19 -8.41 -9.04
CA TYR A 189 15.79 -7.08 -8.98
C TYR A 189 15.03 -6.12 -9.89
N VAL A 190 14.80 -4.92 -9.40
CA VAL A 190 14.03 -3.88 -10.07
C VAL A 190 14.82 -2.57 -10.13
N LEU A 191 14.66 -1.85 -11.23
CA LEU A 191 15.16 -0.50 -11.42
C LEU A 191 14.00 0.40 -11.83
N VAL A 192 13.84 1.52 -11.14
CA VAL A 192 12.94 2.59 -11.59
C VAL A 192 13.76 3.54 -12.45
N LYS A 193 13.38 3.71 -13.72
CA LYS A 193 14.05 4.59 -14.67
C LYS A 193 13.05 5.19 -15.67
N ARG A 194 13.43 6.29 -16.31
CA ARG A 194 12.69 6.81 -17.48
C ARG A 194 13.16 6.11 -18.75
N LEU A 195 12.23 5.57 -19.54
CA LEU A 195 12.54 4.99 -20.84
C LEU A 195 12.83 6.11 -21.84
N VAL A 196 13.99 6.10 -22.48
CA VAL A 196 14.35 7.06 -23.54
C VAL A 196 14.14 6.45 -24.91
N ARG A 197 14.46 5.17 -25.07
CA ARG A 197 14.32 4.45 -26.32
C ARG A 197 14.14 2.96 -26.05
N ARG A 198 13.29 2.32 -26.86
CA ARG A 198 13.07 0.87 -26.84
C ARG A 198 13.54 0.27 -28.16
N ASN A 199 14.40 -0.75 -28.05
CA ASN A 199 14.79 -1.59 -29.17
C ASN A 199 14.36 -3.05 -28.89
N GLU A 200 14.51 -3.92 -29.89
CA GLU A 200 14.21 -5.36 -29.72
C GLU A 200 15.12 -6.04 -28.70
N SER A 201 16.38 -5.59 -28.59
CA SER A 201 17.41 -6.20 -27.74
C SER A 201 17.77 -5.40 -26.49
N SER A 202 17.33 -4.14 -26.37
CA SER A 202 17.74 -3.26 -25.26
C SER A 202 16.72 -2.18 -24.89
N TRP A 203 16.82 -1.71 -23.65
CA TRP A 203 16.15 -0.52 -23.14
C TRP A 203 17.19 0.58 -22.93
N THR A 204 17.07 1.72 -23.61
CA THR A 204 17.85 2.90 -23.25
C THR A 204 17.07 3.67 -22.21
N VAL A 205 17.67 3.82 -21.02
CA VAL A 205 17.01 4.39 -19.86
C VAL A 205 17.80 5.58 -19.32
N LYS A 206 17.08 6.51 -18.69
CA LYS A 206 17.63 7.69 -18.03
C LYS A 206 17.31 7.64 -16.55
N GLN A 207 18.31 8.01 -15.76
CA GLN A 207 18.16 8.36 -14.35
C GLN A 207 18.45 9.85 -14.15
N TYR A 208 17.99 10.39 -13.02
CA TYR A 208 18.12 11.81 -12.71
C TYR A 208 19.24 12.11 -11.70
N ASN A 209 19.55 11.16 -10.81
CA ASN A 209 20.55 11.36 -9.77
C ASN A 209 21.54 10.17 -9.66
N PRO A 210 22.84 10.36 -9.95
CA PRO A 210 23.35 11.41 -10.82
C PRO A 210 22.72 11.31 -12.22
N PRO A 211 22.63 12.41 -12.98
CA PRO A 211 22.02 12.38 -14.31
C PRO A 211 22.86 11.51 -15.25
N LYS A 212 22.32 10.37 -15.65
CA LYS A 212 23.00 9.39 -16.51
C LYS A 212 22.00 8.74 -17.45
N THR A 213 22.40 8.53 -18.69
CA THR A 213 21.66 7.71 -19.66
C THR A 213 22.50 6.50 -19.98
N PHE A 214 21.91 5.31 -19.91
CA PHE A 214 22.61 4.06 -20.13
C PHE A 214 21.66 3.01 -20.72
N THR A 215 22.22 1.89 -21.15
CA THR A 215 21.47 0.85 -21.87
C THR A 215 21.40 -0.42 -21.05
N LEU A 216 20.19 -0.92 -20.86
CA LEU A 216 19.89 -2.21 -20.23
C LEU A 216 19.68 -3.27 -21.32
N SER A 217 20.32 -4.42 -21.19
CA SER A 217 20.10 -5.57 -22.09
C SER A 217 18.75 -6.23 -21.80
N ARG A 218 17.92 -6.49 -22.82
CA ARG A 218 16.65 -7.22 -22.66
C ARG A 218 16.85 -8.70 -22.30
N LYS A 219 18.05 -9.25 -22.49
CA LYS A 219 18.39 -10.61 -22.04
C LYS A 219 18.38 -10.70 -20.50
N GLU A 220 18.84 -9.64 -19.86
CA GLU A 220 18.92 -9.52 -18.40
C GLU A 220 17.65 -8.86 -17.84
N TRP A 221 17.30 -7.69 -18.34
CA TRP A 221 16.13 -6.90 -17.96
C TRP A 221 14.94 -7.26 -18.84
N ARG A 222 14.36 -8.42 -18.55
CA ARG A 222 13.36 -9.07 -19.41
C ARG A 222 12.03 -8.34 -19.46
N LYS A 223 11.62 -7.72 -18.36
CA LYS A 223 10.30 -7.07 -18.22
C LYS A 223 10.45 -5.59 -17.87
N ALA A 224 9.47 -4.80 -18.31
CA ALA A 224 9.29 -3.41 -17.91
C ALA A 224 7.81 -3.19 -17.66
N HIS A 225 7.47 -2.64 -16.49
CA HIS A 225 6.09 -2.32 -16.11
C HIS A 225 5.92 -0.81 -16.01
N LEU A 226 4.78 -0.30 -16.48
CA LEU A 226 4.52 1.14 -16.55
C LEU A 226 4.23 1.70 -15.15
N VAL A 227 4.91 2.78 -14.78
CA VAL A 227 4.54 3.58 -13.61
C VAL A 227 3.49 4.59 -14.05
N ILE A 228 2.27 4.45 -13.55
CA ILE A 228 1.15 5.34 -13.92
C ILE A 228 1.00 6.52 -12.96
N GLY A 229 1.69 6.50 -11.82
CA GLY A 229 1.59 7.54 -10.80
C GLY A 229 2.40 7.22 -9.55
N LYS A 230 2.38 8.16 -8.61
CA LYS A 230 3.00 8.02 -7.30
C LYS A 230 2.13 8.59 -6.19
N TYR A 231 2.28 8.03 -5.00
CA TYR A 231 1.91 8.69 -3.76
C TYR A 231 3.17 9.13 -3.03
N ASN A 232 3.19 10.39 -2.60
CA ASN A 232 4.26 10.88 -1.75
C ASN A 232 4.16 10.19 -0.39
N ARG A 233 5.29 10.10 0.31
CA ARG A 233 5.34 9.52 1.66
C ARG A 233 4.32 10.26 2.53
N ALA A 234 3.43 9.52 3.20
CA ALA A 234 2.62 10.10 4.27
C ALA A 234 3.60 10.55 5.37
N SER A 235 3.59 11.85 5.66
CA SER A 235 4.40 12.46 6.73
C SER A 235 4.08 11.85 8.09
#